data_AF-A0A8C2G1A8-F1
#
_entry.id   AF-A0A8C2G1A8-F1
#
_cell.length_a   1.000
_cell.length_b   1.000
_cell.length_c   1.000
_cell.angle_alpha   90.00
_cell.angle_beta   90.00
_cell.angle_gamma   90.00
#
_symmetry.space_group_name_H-M   'P 1'
#
loop_
_entity.id
_entity.type
_entity.pdbx_description
1 polymer ?
#
loop_
_entity_poly.entity_id
_entity_poly.type
_entity_poly.pdbx_seq_one_letter_code
_entity_poly.pdbx_strand_id
1 'polypeptide(L)'
;SVANLNDLIFLQYVTKTVEVESAQCKQALMEAQGRNQALQEQLSVQRQLLRELEQQLHESQRSSSQLRQQILVYEGEMERAQGQLEAEMQSLEEEKNRVIEEAFIRAESEMKAVHENLAGVRMNLLTLQPALRTLTCDYNCLKRQVQDFPYMLEKAITEAKQEICQVIGEVSSANQELLRKYKREMNLRKKCHNELVRLKGNIRVLCRVRPVCAGETDAADAKNIVTFDPDDDAVLYLSNKGKLMTFELDKVFPTQATQGEVFQEVQSLVTSCIDGFNVCIFAYGQTGSGKTYTMEGVPEDPGINQRALRLLFSEVLEKKPDWDYKITVSMVEIYNETLRNLLGDNPNEKLDIKMCPDGSGQLYVPGLTEFTVESVEDINKVFDLGHMNRATACTNLNEHSSRSHALLIVTVAGFNSSTGHRTSGKLNLVDLAGSERIAKSGAEGSRLREAQCINKSLSALGDVINALRSKHSHVPFRNSRLTYLLQDSLSGDSKTLMMVQVCVRSLDHWVSRVVMERGLL
;
A
#
# COMPACT_ATOMS: atom_id res chain seq x y z
N SER A 1 161.15 46.92 8.18
CA SER A 1 162.42 47.65 7.96
C SER A 1 162.42 48.85 8.91
N VAL A 2 163.47 49.21 9.66
CA VAL A 2 164.93 49.30 9.34
C VAL A 2 165.17 50.47 8.36
N ALA A 3 165.95 51.52 8.68
CA ALA A 3 166.64 51.87 9.94
C ALA A 3 167.12 53.36 9.97
N ASN A 4 167.60 53.80 11.15
CA ASN A 4 168.66 54.82 11.37
C ASN A 4 168.41 56.28 10.88
N LEU A 5 169.15 57.31 11.35
CA LEU A 5 170.35 57.38 12.20
C LEU A 5 170.16 58.19 13.49
N ASN A 6 171.01 57.93 14.48
CA ASN A 6 171.45 58.94 15.46
C ASN A 6 172.70 59.66 14.92
N ASP A 7 172.84 60.96 15.18
CA ASP A 7 174.11 61.70 15.24
C ASP A 7 173.85 63.11 15.80
N LEU A 8 174.79 63.80 16.46
CA LEU A 8 175.64 63.36 17.57
C LEU A 8 175.97 64.61 18.42
N ILE A 9 176.11 64.49 19.74
CA ILE A 9 176.38 65.65 20.61
C ILE A 9 177.88 65.96 20.65
N PHE A 10 178.25 67.22 20.36
CA PHE A 10 179.56 67.77 20.73
C PHE A 10 179.44 69.21 21.29
N LEU A 11 179.08 69.31 22.58
CA LEU A 11 179.30 70.52 23.38
C LEU A 11 179.90 70.17 24.75
N GLN A 12 181.16 69.74 24.68
CA GLN A 12 182.25 70.32 25.46
C GLN A 12 181.98 70.58 26.96
N TYR A 13 182.15 69.54 27.79
CA TYR A 13 182.54 69.74 29.19
C TYR A 13 183.70 68.83 29.58
N VAL A 14 184.92 69.33 29.37
CA VAL A 14 186.09 68.89 30.15
C VAL A 14 186.10 69.75 31.41
N THR A 15 185.65 69.17 32.52
CA THR A 15 185.73 69.78 33.83
C THR A 15 187.19 69.94 34.27
N LYS A 16 187.47 71.00 35.03
CA LYS A 16 188.54 70.99 36.02
C LYS A 16 187.98 71.45 37.36
N THR A 17 188.42 70.79 38.43
CA THR A 17 187.73 70.77 39.72
C THR A 17 188.25 71.82 40.69
N VAL A 18 187.39 72.17 41.65
CA VAL A 18 187.75 72.81 42.92
C VAL A 18 188.28 71.73 43.86
N GLU A 19 189.28 72.03 44.69
CA GLU A 19 189.35 71.60 46.10
C GLU A 19 190.59 72.12 46.84
N VAL A 20 190.38 72.61 48.07
CA VAL A 20 191.33 73.09 49.08
C VAL A 20 192.20 74.28 48.62
N GLU A 21 192.18 75.44 49.29
CA GLU A 21 191.69 75.76 50.64
C GLU A 21 190.16 75.65 50.79
N SER A 22 189.41 76.42 50.01
CA SER A 22 188.37 75.99 49.06
C SER A 22 187.69 74.60 49.29
N ALA A 23 187.12 74.33 50.46
CA ALA A 23 186.56 72.99 50.80
C ALA A 23 185.04 72.83 50.68
N GLN A 24 184.26 73.92 50.62
CA GLN A 24 182.78 73.87 50.70
C GLN A 24 182.10 73.08 49.56
N CYS A 25 182.74 72.90 48.40
CA CYS A 25 182.20 72.11 47.29
C CYS A 25 182.02 70.62 47.62
N LYS A 26 182.79 70.04 48.56
CA LYS A 26 182.71 68.60 48.88
C LYS A 26 181.35 68.16 49.41
N GLN A 27 180.69 69.03 50.18
CA GLN A 27 179.41 68.69 50.80
C GLN A 27 178.27 68.71 49.78
N ALA A 28 178.28 69.66 48.83
CA ALA A 28 177.30 69.74 47.76
C ALA A 28 177.40 68.57 46.75
N LEU A 29 178.59 68.03 46.52
CA LEU A 29 178.78 66.92 45.58
C LEU A 29 178.13 65.61 46.06
N MET A 30 178.19 65.31 47.36
CA MET A 30 177.55 64.11 47.93
C MET A 30 176.03 64.13 47.78
N GLU A 31 175.38 65.27 48.04
CA GLU A 31 173.92 65.40 47.86
C GLU A 31 173.50 65.25 46.39
N ALA A 32 174.29 65.78 45.46
CA ALA A 32 174.06 65.63 44.03
C ALA A 32 174.21 64.18 43.55
N GLN A 33 175.17 63.43 44.11
CA GLN A 33 175.35 62.00 43.81
C GLN A 33 174.19 61.15 44.35
N GLY A 34 173.73 61.41 45.58
CA GLY A 34 172.60 60.69 46.19
C GLY A 34 171.30 60.81 45.39
N ARG A 35 170.98 62.00 44.85
CA ARG A 35 169.81 62.19 43.97
C ARG A 35 169.89 61.42 42.66
N ASN A 36 171.09 61.16 42.15
CA ASN A 36 171.28 60.53 40.83
C ASN A 36 171.02 59.02 40.88
N GLN A 37 171.35 58.33 41.98
CA GLN A 37 171.04 56.90 42.15
C GLN A 37 169.51 56.65 42.20
N ALA A 38 168.76 57.44 42.97
CA ALA A 38 167.31 57.29 43.10
C ALA A 38 166.56 57.38 41.75
N LEU A 39 167.01 58.25 40.85
CA LEU A 39 166.43 58.38 39.51
C LEU A 39 166.73 57.19 38.59
N GLN A 40 167.87 56.51 38.76
CA GLN A 40 168.21 55.32 37.96
C GLN A 40 167.35 54.11 38.32
N GLU A 41 167.04 53.90 39.60
CA GLU A 41 166.10 52.83 40.01
C GLU A 41 164.71 53.06 39.43
N GLN A 42 164.19 54.29 39.52
CA GLN A 42 162.86 54.64 39.03
C GLN A 42 162.69 54.38 37.52
N LEU A 43 163.74 54.63 36.73
CA LEU A 43 163.78 54.40 35.27
C LEU A 43 163.86 52.91 34.91
N SER A 44 164.32 52.05 35.82
CA SER A 44 164.31 50.58 35.60
C SER A 44 162.89 50.00 35.69
N VAL A 45 162.11 50.42 36.68
CA VAL A 45 160.75 49.91 36.94
C VAL A 45 159.80 50.23 35.78
N GLN A 46 159.83 51.46 35.25
CA GLN A 46 158.99 51.86 34.12
C GLN A 46 159.25 51.03 32.85
N ARG A 47 160.49 50.57 32.63
CA ARG A 47 160.87 49.73 31.46
C ARG A 47 160.39 48.29 31.56
N GLN A 48 160.01 47.83 32.74
CA GLN A 48 159.45 46.49 32.94
C GLN A 48 157.93 46.50 32.68
N LEU A 49 157.22 47.47 33.28
CA LEU A 49 155.76 47.66 33.13
C LEU A 49 155.30 47.80 31.66
N LEU A 50 156.10 48.46 30.82
CA LEU A 50 155.79 48.64 29.40
C LEU A 50 155.66 47.32 28.63
N ARG A 51 156.44 46.28 28.97
CA ARG A 51 156.44 45.00 28.23
C ARG A 51 155.20 44.16 28.52
N GLU A 52 154.71 44.22 29.76
CA GLU A 52 153.52 43.48 30.18
C GLU A 52 152.26 44.01 29.48
N LEU A 53 152.19 45.33 29.26
CA LEU A 53 151.13 45.99 28.49
C LEU A 53 151.13 45.61 27.01
N GLU A 54 152.30 45.52 26.36
CA GLU A 54 152.42 45.09 24.96
C GLU A 54 151.91 43.65 24.75
N GLN A 55 152.21 42.74 25.70
CA GLN A 55 151.77 41.35 25.60
C GLN A 55 150.24 41.21 25.75
N GLN A 56 149.62 41.90 26.72
CA GLN A 56 148.17 41.87 26.92
C GLN A 56 147.38 42.39 25.71
N LEU A 57 147.92 43.39 25.00
CA LEU A 57 147.26 43.98 23.82
C LEU A 57 147.12 42.97 22.67
N HIS A 58 148.13 42.12 22.46
CA HIS A 58 148.14 41.16 21.35
C HIS A 58 147.19 39.96 21.57
N GLU A 59 147.06 39.47 22.81
CA GLU A 59 146.10 38.41 23.12
C GLU A 59 144.65 38.90 22.95
N SER A 60 144.37 40.13 23.40
CA SER A 60 143.08 40.79 23.22
C SER A 60 142.69 40.94 21.74
N GLN A 61 143.62 41.40 20.89
CA GLN A 61 143.40 41.50 19.44
C GLN A 61 143.05 40.15 18.80
N ARG A 62 143.72 39.07 19.22
CA ARG A 62 143.48 37.73 18.68
C ARG A 62 142.08 37.23 19.01
N SER A 63 141.67 37.32 20.28
CA SER A 63 140.32 36.95 20.74
C SER A 63 139.23 37.77 20.03
N SER A 64 139.46 39.07 19.85
CA SER A 64 138.54 39.98 19.14
C SER A 64 138.35 39.64 17.65
N SER A 65 139.24 38.85 17.04
CA SER A 65 139.09 38.41 15.64
C SER A 65 138.19 37.18 15.49
N GLN A 66 138.33 36.17 16.36
CA GLN A 66 137.51 34.96 16.31
C GLN A 66 136.04 35.25 16.63
N LEU A 67 135.77 36.09 17.63
CA LEU A 67 134.42 36.52 18.01
C LEU A 67 133.65 37.14 16.83
N ARG A 68 134.31 37.93 15.97
CA ARG A 68 133.66 38.57 14.81
C ARG A 68 133.25 37.57 13.73
N GLN A 69 134.08 36.55 13.46
CA GLN A 69 133.69 35.49 12.52
C GLN A 69 132.52 34.67 13.07
N GLN A 70 132.48 34.42 14.38
CA GLN A 70 131.42 33.63 15.00
C GLN A 70 130.08 34.40 15.04
N ILE A 71 130.12 35.72 15.27
CA ILE A 71 128.95 36.61 15.15
C ILE A 71 128.36 36.53 13.73
N LEU A 72 129.19 36.69 12.68
CA LEU A 72 128.73 36.72 11.29
C LEU A 72 128.02 35.42 10.85
N VAL A 73 128.40 34.27 11.41
CA VAL A 73 127.72 32.99 11.15
C VAL A 73 126.35 32.96 11.82
N TYR A 74 126.26 33.34 13.10
CA TYR A 74 124.99 33.38 13.82
C TYR A 74 124.01 34.44 13.27
N GLU A 75 124.50 35.58 12.76
CA GLU A 75 123.69 36.56 12.03
C GLU A 75 123.01 35.93 10.80
N GLY A 76 123.78 35.19 9.99
CA GLY A 76 123.23 34.48 8.82
C GLY A 76 122.35 33.27 9.14
N GLU A 77 122.45 32.69 10.34
CA GLU A 77 121.51 31.67 10.82
C GLU A 77 120.21 32.28 11.35
N MET A 78 120.32 33.40 12.09
CA MET A 78 119.17 34.22 12.55
C MET A 78 118.27 34.66 11.38
N GLU A 79 118.83 35.25 10.32
CA GLU A 79 118.03 35.73 9.18
C GLU A 79 117.21 34.61 8.52
N ARG A 80 117.79 33.40 8.39
CA ARG A 80 117.09 32.25 7.81
C ARG A 80 115.98 31.72 8.73
N ALA A 81 116.26 31.63 10.03
CA ALA A 81 115.26 31.19 11.01
C ALA A 81 114.08 32.19 11.10
N GLN A 82 114.37 33.49 11.07
CA GLN A 82 113.35 34.54 11.05
C GLN A 82 112.49 34.48 9.78
N GLY A 83 113.12 34.39 8.59
CA GLY A 83 112.38 34.27 7.32
C GLY A 83 111.51 33.02 7.21
N GLN A 84 111.92 31.90 7.83
CA GLN A 84 111.08 30.70 7.93
C GLN A 84 109.89 30.92 8.87
N LEU A 85 110.12 31.50 10.05
CA LEU A 85 109.06 31.78 11.03
C LEU A 85 108.01 32.77 10.50
N GLU A 86 108.43 33.80 9.76
CA GLU A 86 107.53 34.77 9.13
C GLU A 86 106.65 34.10 8.04
N ALA A 87 107.20 33.16 7.27
CA ALA A 87 106.44 32.40 6.27
C ALA A 87 105.43 31.42 6.90
N GLU A 88 105.82 30.68 7.95
CA GLU A 88 104.89 29.83 8.70
C GLU A 88 103.77 30.65 9.37
N MET A 89 104.10 31.81 9.94
CA MET A 89 103.12 32.70 10.56
C MET A 89 102.09 33.23 9.55
N GLN A 90 102.51 33.62 8.35
CA GLN A 90 101.60 34.04 7.29
C GLN A 90 100.68 32.89 6.85
N SER A 91 101.23 31.69 6.63
CA SER A 91 100.43 30.52 6.24
C SER A 91 99.41 30.13 7.31
N LEU A 92 99.78 30.19 8.60
CA LEU A 92 98.88 29.94 9.72
C LEU A 92 97.79 31.03 9.84
N GLU A 93 98.10 32.30 9.54
CA GLU A 93 97.13 33.39 9.55
C GLU A 93 96.11 33.25 8.40
N GLU A 94 96.54 32.88 7.19
CA GLU A 94 95.65 32.57 6.07
C GLU A 94 94.74 31.36 6.35
N GLU A 95 95.29 30.27 6.88
CA GLU A 95 94.52 29.07 7.27
C GLU A 95 93.49 29.40 8.36
N LYS A 96 93.92 30.11 9.42
CA LYS A 96 93.04 30.62 10.49
C LYS A 96 91.89 31.46 9.92
N ASN A 97 92.19 32.39 9.02
CA ASN A 97 91.17 33.25 8.40
C ASN A 97 90.19 32.44 7.54
N ARG A 98 90.66 31.46 6.75
CA ARG A 98 89.77 30.59 5.95
C ARG A 98 88.86 29.75 6.84
N VAL A 99 89.38 29.14 7.91
CA VAL A 99 88.59 28.33 8.85
C VAL A 99 87.52 29.17 9.55
N ILE A 100 87.82 30.43 9.91
CA ILE A 100 86.84 31.37 10.48
C ILE A 100 85.72 31.69 9.47
N GLU A 101 86.07 32.00 8.21
CA GLU A 101 85.09 32.32 7.17
C GLU A 101 84.18 31.11 6.85
N GLU A 102 84.74 29.91 6.68
CA GLU A 102 83.94 28.71 6.49
C GLU A 102 83.05 28.38 7.71
N ALA A 103 83.48 28.69 8.93
CA ALA A 103 82.68 28.52 10.14
C ALA A 103 81.53 29.53 10.20
N PHE A 104 81.78 30.79 9.82
CA PHE A 104 80.77 31.84 9.76
C PHE A 104 79.67 31.52 8.73
N ILE A 105 80.05 31.13 7.51
CA ILE A 105 79.10 30.74 6.45
C ILE A 105 78.25 29.54 6.86
N ARG A 106 78.84 28.52 7.52
CA ARG A 106 78.10 27.37 8.07
C ARG A 106 77.10 27.82 9.14
N ALA A 107 77.53 28.63 10.11
CA ALA A 107 76.66 29.12 11.17
C ALA A 107 75.50 29.99 10.64
N GLU A 108 75.74 30.85 9.63
CA GLU A 108 74.69 31.67 9.01
C GLU A 108 73.66 30.80 8.26
N SER A 109 74.13 29.75 7.56
CA SER A 109 73.27 28.80 6.85
C SER A 109 72.39 27.98 7.81
N GLU A 110 72.96 27.44 8.88
CA GLU A 110 72.19 26.74 9.93
C GLU A 110 71.20 27.67 10.63
N MET A 111 71.61 28.90 10.95
CA MET A 111 70.74 29.88 11.62
C MET A 111 69.55 30.30 10.74
N LYS A 112 69.75 30.45 9.41
CA LYS A 112 68.65 30.66 8.45
C LYS A 112 67.69 29.48 8.43
N ALA A 113 68.20 28.26 8.28
CA ALA A 113 67.39 27.04 8.25
C ALA A 113 66.58 26.84 9.56
N VAL A 114 67.16 27.13 10.73
CA VAL A 114 66.45 27.12 12.02
C VAL A 114 65.34 28.17 12.05
N HIS A 115 65.58 29.38 11.52
CA HIS A 115 64.59 30.45 11.50
C HIS A 115 63.39 30.13 10.59
N GLU A 116 63.63 29.56 9.41
CA GLU A 116 62.58 29.12 8.48
C GLU A 116 61.73 27.99 9.06
N ASN A 117 62.37 26.98 9.67
CA ASN A 117 61.67 25.89 10.37
C ASN A 117 60.83 26.43 11.54
N LEU A 118 61.36 27.37 12.34
CA LEU A 118 60.62 28.00 13.44
C LEU A 118 59.42 28.80 12.93
N ALA A 119 59.55 29.50 11.80
CA ALA A 119 58.44 30.23 11.17
C ALA A 119 57.34 29.28 10.67
N GLY A 120 57.72 28.16 10.04
CA GLY A 120 56.78 27.10 9.61
C GLY A 120 56.02 26.48 10.78
N VAL A 121 56.73 26.09 11.85
CA VAL A 121 56.10 25.57 13.09
C VAL A 121 55.15 26.61 13.70
N ARG A 122 55.54 27.89 13.73
CA ARG A 122 54.72 28.98 14.26
C ARG A 122 53.43 29.20 13.46
N MET A 123 53.47 29.09 12.13
CA MET A 123 52.27 29.16 11.29
C MET A 123 51.36 27.94 11.45
N ASN A 124 51.93 26.74 11.55
CA ASN A 124 51.15 25.53 11.83
C ASN A 124 50.45 25.60 13.20
N LEU A 125 51.10 26.18 14.21
CA LEU A 125 50.49 26.41 15.53
C LEU A 125 49.33 27.43 15.46
N LEU A 126 49.51 28.51 14.68
CA LEU A 126 48.51 29.56 14.46
C LEU A 126 47.27 29.07 13.70
N THR A 127 47.39 28.07 12.83
CA THR A 127 46.26 27.48 12.08
C THR A 127 45.58 26.33 12.83
N LEU A 128 46.32 25.56 13.64
CA LEU A 128 45.76 24.52 14.51
C LEU A 128 44.82 25.07 15.59
N GLN A 129 45.14 26.23 16.20
CA GLN A 129 44.33 26.77 17.30
C GLN A 129 42.89 27.12 16.89
N PRO A 130 42.64 27.81 15.75
CA PRO A 130 41.29 28.01 15.22
C PRO A 130 40.61 26.69 14.85
N ALA A 131 41.30 25.77 14.15
CA ALA A 131 40.72 24.50 13.72
C ALA A 131 40.22 23.64 14.90
N LEU A 132 41.01 23.55 15.97
CA LEU A 132 40.62 22.86 17.21
C LEU A 132 39.43 23.53 17.91
N ARG A 133 39.31 24.87 17.87
CA ARG A 133 38.14 25.59 18.41
C ARG A 133 36.89 25.28 17.60
N THR A 134 36.96 25.34 16.27
CA THR A 134 35.83 25.01 15.39
C THR A 134 35.36 23.57 15.62
N LEU A 135 36.28 22.59 15.58
CA LEU A 135 35.96 21.18 15.84
C LEU A 135 35.35 20.96 17.25
N THR A 136 35.80 21.72 18.25
CA THR A 136 35.22 21.68 19.61
C THR A 136 33.81 22.26 19.64
N CYS A 137 33.52 23.33 18.89
CA CYS A 137 32.17 23.88 18.74
C CYS A 137 31.24 22.89 18.03
N ASP A 138 31.69 22.31 16.92
CA ASP A 138 30.92 21.36 16.10
C ASP A 138 30.58 20.10 16.90
N TYR A 139 31.56 19.54 17.62
CA TYR A 139 31.36 18.41 18.52
C TYR A 139 30.34 18.72 19.62
N ASN A 140 30.41 19.90 20.26
CA ASN A 140 29.45 20.29 21.29
C ASN A 140 28.05 20.57 20.71
N CYS A 141 27.94 21.04 19.47
CA CYS A 141 26.67 21.23 18.77
C CYS A 141 26.02 19.87 18.44
N LEU A 142 26.78 18.96 17.82
CA LEU A 142 26.34 17.60 17.51
C LEU A 142 25.97 16.82 18.77
N LYS A 143 26.76 16.97 19.85
CA LYS A 143 26.45 16.35 21.15
C LYS A 143 25.09 16.78 21.69
N ARG A 144 24.72 18.06 21.61
CA ARG A 144 23.36 18.52 21.99
C ARG A 144 22.30 17.89 21.10
N GLN A 145 22.46 17.94 19.77
CA GLN A 145 21.51 17.34 18.84
C GLN A 145 21.27 15.85 19.13
N VAL A 146 22.32 15.09 19.45
CA VAL A 146 22.21 13.66 19.82
C VAL A 146 21.57 13.45 21.20
N GLN A 147 21.73 14.38 22.15
CA GLN A 147 21.02 14.34 23.44
C GLN A 147 19.54 14.71 23.31
N ASP A 148 19.19 15.63 22.42
CA ASP A 148 17.81 16.11 22.21
C ASP A 148 17.00 15.21 21.25
N PHE A 149 17.67 14.48 20.36
CA PHE A 149 17.03 13.63 19.33
C PHE A 149 16.02 12.59 19.87
N PRO A 150 16.28 11.84 20.97
CA PRO A 150 15.31 10.90 21.52
C PRO A 150 13.99 11.57 21.92
N TYR A 151 14.05 12.76 22.52
CA TYR A 151 12.86 13.52 22.94
C TYR A 151 12.09 14.07 21.72
N MET A 152 12.78 14.55 20.69
CA MET A 152 12.12 14.95 19.44
C MET A 152 11.46 13.76 18.71
N LEU A 153 12.09 12.59 18.73
CA LEU A 153 11.56 11.37 18.14
C LEU A 153 10.34 10.83 18.91
N GLU A 154 10.41 10.76 20.24
CA GLU A 154 9.29 10.37 21.11
C GLU A 154 8.09 11.31 20.95
N LYS A 155 8.36 12.63 20.88
CA LYS A 155 7.34 13.64 20.60
C LYS A 155 6.68 13.39 19.23
N ALA A 156 7.45 13.26 18.16
CA ALA A 156 6.91 13.05 16.81
C ALA A 156 6.13 11.74 16.68
N ILE A 157 6.58 10.66 17.33
CA ILE A 157 5.84 9.39 17.42
C ILE A 157 4.51 9.57 18.17
N THR A 158 4.49 10.38 19.23
CA THR A 158 3.29 10.65 20.03
C THR A 158 2.27 11.48 19.26
N GLU A 159 2.73 12.53 18.56
CA GLU A 159 1.89 13.38 17.69
C GLU A 159 1.28 12.55 16.55
N ALA A 160 2.09 11.79 15.80
CA ALA A 160 1.60 10.92 14.72
C ALA A 160 0.64 9.83 15.23
N LYS A 161 0.90 9.24 16.41
CA LYS A 161 -0.01 8.28 17.05
C LYS A 161 -1.35 8.93 17.41
N GLN A 162 -1.35 10.16 17.89
CA GLN A 162 -2.56 10.90 18.25
C GLN A 162 -3.41 11.22 17.00
N GLU A 163 -2.79 11.69 15.91
CA GLU A 163 -3.47 11.91 14.63
C GLU A 163 -4.09 10.60 14.08
N ILE A 164 -3.33 9.51 14.05
CA ILE A 164 -3.82 8.20 13.60
C ILE A 164 -5.00 7.71 14.46
N CYS A 165 -4.92 7.84 15.78
CA CYS A 165 -6.01 7.49 16.68
C CYS A 165 -7.27 8.35 16.46
N GLN A 166 -7.12 9.65 16.18
CA GLN A 166 -8.23 10.53 15.87
C GLN A 166 -8.91 10.13 14.56
N VAL A 167 -8.15 9.97 13.47
CA VAL A 167 -8.70 9.58 12.15
C VAL A 167 -9.39 8.21 12.20
N ILE A 168 -8.83 7.23 12.92
CA ILE A 168 -9.48 5.92 13.13
C ILE A 168 -10.78 6.08 13.93
N GLY A 169 -10.83 6.95 14.94
CA GLY A 169 -12.04 7.25 15.71
C GLY A 169 -13.14 7.89 14.85
N GLU A 170 -12.78 8.88 14.03
CA GLU A 170 -13.69 9.57 13.10
C GLU A 170 -14.24 8.60 12.04
N VAL A 171 -13.39 7.80 11.40
CA VAL A 171 -13.80 6.77 10.41
C VAL A 171 -14.67 5.69 11.06
N SER A 172 -14.34 5.23 12.27
CA SER A 172 -15.17 4.27 13.01
C SER A 172 -16.56 4.82 13.32
N SER A 173 -16.64 6.08 13.77
CA SER A 173 -17.90 6.78 14.04
C SER A 173 -18.74 6.96 12.77
N ALA A 174 -18.11 7.42 11.68
CA ALA A 174 -18.75 7.58 10.37
C ALA A 174 -19.29 6.25 9.82
N ASN A 175 -18.52 5.16 9.94
CA ASN A 175 -18.95 3.82 9.50
C ASN A 175 -20.12 3.29 10.33
N GLN A 176 -20.12 3.49 11.65
CA GLN A 176 -21.27 3.12 12.49
C GLN A 176 -22.54 3.90 12.11
N GLU A 177 -22.40 5.19 11.83
CA GLU A 177 -23.54 6.03 11.43
C GLU A 177 -24.02 5.72 10.00
N LEU A 178 -23.11 5.38 9.08
CA LEU A 178 -23.44 4.88 7.75
C LEU A 178 -24.23 3.55 7.84
N LEU A 179 -23.80 2.62 8.69
CA LEU A 179 -24.54 1.37 8.95
C LEU A 179 -25.92 1.62 9.58
N ARG A 180 -26.07 2.61 10.47
CA ARG A 180 -27.40 3.01 11.00
C ARG A 180 -28.28 3.58 9.89
N LYS A 181 -27.74 4.47 9.04
CA LYS A 181 -28.45 5.06 7.89
C LYS A 181 -28.86 4.01 6.86
N TYR A 182 -27.98 3.09 6.49
CA TYR A 182 -28.26 1.97 5.59
C TYR A 182 -29.37 1.07 6.15
N LYS A 183 -29.28 0.63 7.42
CA LYS A 183 -30.36 -0.15 8.07
C LYS A 183 -31.69 0.60 8.09
N ARG A 184 -31.69 1.93 8.20
CA ARG A 184 -32.91 2.76 8.13
C ARG A 184 -33.45 2.89 6.71
N GLU A 185 -32.60 3.09 5.71
CA GLU A 185 -32.97 3.14 4.29
C GLU A 185 -33.59 1.80 3.86
N MET A 186 -32.91 0.68 4.10
CA MET A 186 -33.36 -0.67 3.73
C MET A 186 -34.76 -0.97 4.29
N ASN A 187 -35.00 -0.62 5.57
CA ASN A 187 -36.30 -0.77 6.21
C ASN A 187 -37.37 0.18 5.65
N LEU A 188 -37.00 1.41 5.26
CA LEU A 188 -37.91 2.36 4.60
C LEU A 188 -38.25 1.90 3.17
N ARG A 189 -37.27 1.47 2.37
CA ARG A 189 -37.48 0.92 1.02
C ARG A 189 -38.41 -0.29 1.06
N LYS A 190 -38.15 -1.24 1.97
CA LYS A 190 -39.05 -2.38 2.21
C LYS A 190 -40.44 -1.92 2.65
N LYS A 191 -40.58 -0.94 3.54
CA LYS A 191 -41.90 -0.40 3.92
C LYS A 191 -42.63 0.21 2.73
N CYS A 192 -41.99 1.13 2.00
CA CYS A 192 -42.58 1.84 0.87
C CYS A 192 -42.99 0.90 -0.27
N HIS A 193 -42.17 -0.10 -0.59
CA HIS A 193 -42.52 -1.13 -1.59
C HIS A 193 -43.79 -1.90 -1.20
N ASN A 194 -43.89 -2.31 0.07
CA ASN A 194 -45.09 -2.99 0.58
C ASN A 194 -46.32 -2.08 0.66
N GLU A 195 -46.12 -0.80 1.00
CA GLU A 195 -47.20 0.20 1.03
C GLU A 195 -47.73 0.46 -0.39
N LEU A 196 -46.86 0.54 -1.40
CA LEU A 196 -47.22 0.69 -2.81
C LEU A 196 -47.99 -0.54 -3.34
N VAL A 197 -47.51 -1.77 -3.07
CA VAL A 197 -48.24 -2.99 -3.46
C VAL A 197 -49.57 -3.13 -2.71
N ARG A 198 -49.62 -2.77 -1.42
CA ARG A 198 -50.86 -2.81 -0.62
C ARG A 198 -51.88 -1.77 -1.08
N LEU A 199 -51.45 -0.60 -1.57
CA LEU A 199 -52.30 0.40 -2.20
C LEU A 199 -52.86 -0.09 -3.55
N LYS A 200 -52.10 -0.91 -4.30
CA LYS A 200 -52.60 -1.69 -5.45
C LYS A 200 -53.43 -2.93 -5.05
N GLY A 201 -53.66 -3.18 -3.75
CA GLY A 201 -54.40 -4.34 -3.24
C GLY A 201 -53.56 -5.62 -3.07
N ASN A 202 -53.80 -6.34 -1.98
CA ASN A 202 -53.14 -7.64 -1.70
C ASN A 202 -53.62 -8.78 -2.62
N ILE A 203 -54.77 -8.61 -3.28
CA ILE A 203 -55.33 -9.54 -4.27
C ILE A 203 -55.64 -8.70 -5.51
N ARG A 204 -54.94 -8.97 -6.62
CA ARG A 204 -55.13 -8.29 -7.91
C ARG A 204 -55.67 -9.25 -8.97
N VAL A 205 -56.42 -8.73 -9.94
CA VAL A 205 -57.01 -9.51 -11.05
C VAL A 205 -56.68 -8.88 -12.39
N LEU A 206 -55.66 -9.43 -13.04
CA LEU A 206 -55.25 -9.05 -14.40
C LEU A 206 -55.97 -9.94 -15.42
N CYS A 207 -56.26 -9.39 -16.59
CA CYS A 207 -56.89 -10.12 -17.69
C CYS A 207 -55.98 -10.12 -18.91
N ARG A 208 -55.82 -11.25 -19.61
CA ARG A 208 -55.03 -11.35 -20.84
C ARG A 208 -55.84 -12.01 -21.95
N VAL A 209 -55.96 -11.31 -23.07
CA VAL A 209 -56.62 -11.83 -24.28
C VAL A 209 -55.58 -12.43 -25.22
N ARG A 210 -55.70 -13.73 -25.54
CA ARG A 210 -54.82 -14.36 -26.52
C ARG A 210 -55.20 -13.97 -27.96
N PRO A 211 -54.24 -13.95 -28.90
CA PRO A 211 -54.54 -13.92 -30.33
C PRO A 211 -55.52 -15.02 -30.77
N VAL A 212 -56.17 -14.78 -31.90
CA VAL A 212 -56.86 -15.83 -32.68
C VAL A 212 -55.79 -16.76 -33.25
N CYS A 213 -55.97 -18.07 -33.10
CA CYS A 213 -55.04 -19.07 -33.63
C CYS A 213 -55.35 -19.33 -35.12
N ALA A 214 -54.33 -19.63 -35.93
CA ALA A 214 -54.46 -19.73 -37.39
C ALA A 214 -55.59 -20.67 -37.86
N GLY A 215 -55.72 -21.86 -37.23
CA GLY A 215 -56.78 -22.83 -37.53
C GLY A 215 -58.19 -22.49 -37.00
N GLU A 216 -58.35 -21.38 -36.28
CA GLU A 216 -59.68 -20.86 -35.91
C GLU A 216 -60.24 -19.94 -37.00
N THR A 217 -59.40 -19.43 -37.91
CA THR A 217 -59.73 -18.30 -38.80
C THR A 217 -60.86 -18.62 -39.79
N ASP A 218 -60.94 -19.86 -40.25
CA ASP A 218 -61.83 -20.30 -41.35
C ASP A 218 -63.30 -20.51 -40.94
N ALA A 219 -63.63 -20.38 -39.65
CA ALA A 219 -65.00 -20.44 -39.17
C ALA A 219 -65.77 -19.14 -39.53
N ALA A 220 -66.56 -19.18 -40.61
CA ALA A 220 -67.21 -18.02 -41.22
C ALA A 220 -68.11 -17.17 -40.28
N ASP A 221 -68.64 -17.75 -39.20
CA ASP A 221 -69.47 -17.06 -38.20
C ASP A 221 -68.69 -16.51 -36.99
N ALA A 222 -67.36 -16.67 -36.93
CA ALA A 222 -66.54 -16.41 -35.74
C ALA A 222 -66.23 -14.92 -35.49
N LYS A 223 -67.29 -14.14 -35.23
CA LYS A 223 -67.23 -12.74 -34.81
C LYS A 223 -66.45 -12.59 -33.49
N ASN A 224 -65.55 -11.60 -33.44
CA ASN A 224 -64.88 -11.22 -32.21
C ASN A 224 -65.91 -10.68 -31.19
N ILE A 225 -65.99 -11.34 -30.04
CA ILE A 225 -66.96 -11.04 -28.96
C ILE A 225 -66.38 -10.14 -27.87
N VAL A 226 -65.07 -9.89 -27.91
CA VAL A 226 -64.30 -9.10 -26.93
C VAL A 226 -63.82 -7.81 -27.59
N THR A 227 -63.98 -6.68 -26.90
CA THR A 227 -63.41 -5.37 -27.26
C THR A 227 -62.85 -4.68 -26.02
N PHE A 228 -61.92 -3.74 -26.24
CA PHE A 228 -61.20 -3.01 -25.19
C PHE A 228 -61.70 -1.57 -25.13
N ASP A 229 -61.48 -0.90 -24.00
CA ASP A 229 -61.61 0.55 -23.93
C ASP A 229 -60.37 1.22 -24.57
N PRO A 230 -60.52 2.36 -25.27
CA PRO A 230 -59.37 3.08 -25.84
C PRO A 230 -58.59 3.93 -24.83
N ASP A 231 -59.24 4.35 -23.73
CA ASP A 231 -58.68 5.34 -22.79
C ASP A 231 -58.36 4.72 -21.40
N ASP A 232 -58.98 3.60 -21.03
CA ASP A 232 -58.75 2.90 -19.75
C ASP A 232 -58.27 1.45 -19.92
N ASP A 233 -57.02 1.16 -19.51
CA ASP A 233 -56.47 -0.19 -19.57
C ASP A 233 -56.98 -1.15 -18.47
N ALA A 234 -57.89 -0.70 -17.59
CA ALA A 234 -58.62 -1.53 -16.65
C ALA A 234 -59.91 -2.17 -17.23
N VAL A 235 -60.40 -1.73 -18.40
CA VAL A 235 -61.79 -2.00 -18.84
C VAL A 235 -61.86 -3.00 -20.01
N LEU A 236 -62.74 -3.99 -19.87
CA LEU A 236 -63.03 -5.03 -20.87
C LEU A 236 -64.52 -5.08 -21.22
N TYR A 237 -64.85 -5.09 -22.51
CA TYR A 237 -66.21 -5.22 -23.01
C TYR A 237 -66.44 -6.60 -23.67
N LEU A 238 -67.57 -7.24 -23.36
CA LEU A 238 -67.98 -8.54 -23.90
C LEU A 238 -69.39 -8.47 -24.50
N SER A 239 -69.53 -8.81 -25.79
CA SER A 239 -70.80 -8.76 -26.51
C SER A 239 -71.47 -10.14 -26.59
N ASN A 240 -72.49 -10.37 -25.75
CA ASN A 240 -73.19 -11.66 -25.61
C ASN A 240 -74.63 -11.60 -26.11
N LYS A 241 -74.93 -12.27 -27.23
CA LYS A 241 -76.27 -12.36 -27.83
C LYS A 241 -76.96 -10.99 -27.99
N GLY A 242 -76.17 -9.98 -28.36
CA GLY A 242 -76.61 -8.59 -28.51
C GLY A 242 -76.52 -7.72 -27.24
N LYS A 243 -76.35 -8.31 -26.05
CA LYS A 243 -76.12 -7.57 -24.81
C LYS A 243 -74.62 -7.30 -24.61
N LEU A 244 -74.25 -6.02 -24.50
CA LEU A 244 -72.92 -5.63 -24.04
C LEU A 244 -72.81 -5.81 -22.52
N MET A 245 -71.65 -6.27 -22.05
CA MET A 245 -71.32 -6.41 -20.63
C MET A 245 -69.91 -5.85 -20.40
N THR A 246 -69.77 -4.95 -19.44
CA THR A 246 -68.50 -4.33 -19.06
C THR A 246 -67.92 -5.03 -17.84
N PHE A 247 -66.60 -5.15 -17.78
CA PHE A 247 -65.84 -5.61 -16.62
C PHE A 247 -64.71 -4.64 -16.33
N GLU A 248 -64.57 -4.26 -15.05
CA GLU A 248 -63.45 -3.49 -14.52
C GLU A 248 -62.50 -4.46 -13.80
N LEU A 249 -61.19 -4.27 -14.01
CA LEU A 249 -60.10 -5.17 -13.60
C LEU A 249 -58.90 -4.37 -13.08
N ASP A 250 -57.84 -5.03 -12.58
CA ASP A 250 -56.59 -4.34 -12.22
C ASP A 250 -55.77 -3.85 -13.41
N LYS A 251 -56.00 -4.46 -14.59
CA LYS A 251 -55.46 -4.14 -15.93
C LYS A 251 -55.79 -5.27 -16.92
N VAL A 252 -55.93 -4.90 -18.19
CA VAL A 252 -56.36 -5.72 -19.33
C VAL A 252 -55.28 -5.69 -20.41
N PHE A 253 -54.68 -6.84 -20.68
CA PHE A 253 -53.74 -7.04 -21.77
C PHE A 253 -54.49 -7.43 -23.05
N PRO A 254 -54.47 -6.59 -24.10
CA PRO A 254 -55.13 -6.88 -25.37
C PRO A 254 -54.39 -7.93 -26.19
N THR A 255 -54.96 -8.34 -27.33
CA THR A 255 -54.47 -9.43 -28.19
C THR A 255 -53.02 -9.32 -28.64
N GLN A 256 -52.47 -8.11 -28.72
CA GLN A 256 -51.10 -7.81 -29.14
C GLN A 256 -50.06 -7.89 -27.99
N ALA A 257 -50.49 -8.06 -26.74
CA ALA A 257 -49.60 -7.98 -25.57
C ALA A 257 -48.63 -9.18 -25.47
N THR A 258 -47.34 -8.87 -25.58
CA THR A 258 -46.22 -9.81 -25.52
C THR A 258 -46.05 -10.45 -24.13
N GLN A 259 -45.27 -11.53 -24.03
CA GLN A 259 -44.84 -12.06 -22.73
C GLN A 259 -44.03 -11.02 -21.93
N GLY A 260 -43.29 -10.14 -22.61
CA GLY A 260 -42.48 -9.09 -22.00
C GLY A 260 -43.31 -8.07 -21.24
N GLU A 261 -44.33 -7.50 -21.89
CA GLU A 261 -45.23 -6.51 -21.27
C GLU A 261 -46.04 -7.11 -20.12
N VAL A 262 -46.53 -8.35 -20.27
CA VAL A 262 -47.22 -9.08 -19.19
C VAL A 262 -46.27 -9.35 -18.02
N PHE A 263 -45.01 -9.70 -18.30
CA PHE A 263 -44.01 -9.89 -17.24
C PHE A 263 -43.65 -8.57 -16.53
N GLN A 264 -43.61 -7.45 -17.26
CA GLN A 264 -43.26 -6.12 -16.74
C GLN A 264 -44.25 -5.59 -15.68
N GLU A 265 -45.53 -5.97 -15.72
CA GLU A 265 -46.48 -5.65 -14.65
C GLU A 265 -46.23 -6.52 -13.40
N VAL A 266 -45.95 -7.83 -13.57
CA VAL A 266 -45.84 -8.79 -12.46
C VAL A 266 -44.46 -8.85 -11.81
N GLN A 267 -43.41 -8.30 -12.44
CA GLN A 267 -42.04 -8.32 -11.91
C GLN A 267 -41.92 -7.77 -10.48
N SER A 268 -42.73 -6.75 -10.14
CA SER A 268 -42.77 -6.13 -8.81
C SER A 268 -43.32 -7.06 -7.72
N LEU A 269 -44.18 -8.00 -8.10
CA LEU A 269 -44.64 -9.08 -7.23
C LEU A 269 -43.53 -10.12 -7.07
N VAL A 270 -42.88 -10.53 -8.16
CA VAL A 270 -41.76 -11.48 -8.14
C VAL A 270 -40.63 -11.02 -7.20
N THR A 271 -40.14 -9.78 -7.35
CA THR A 271 -39.05 -9.25 -6.49
C THR A 271 -39.44 -9.09 -5.02
N SER A 272 -40.74 -9.01 -4.69
CA SER A 272 -41.21 -8.99 -3.29
C SER A 272 -40.83 -10.27 -2.51
N CYS A 273 -40.50 -11.37 -3.18
CA CYS A 273 -40.07 -12.60 -2.51
C CYS A 273 -38.69 -12.45 -1.86
N ILE A 274 -37.81 -11.63 -2.46
CA ILE A 274 -36.45 -11.37 -1.97
C ILE A 274 -36.49 -10.63 -0.62
N ASP A 275 -37.43 -9.69 -0.49
CA ASP A 275 -37.73 -8.99 0.77
C ASP A 275 -38.35 -9.92 1.84
N GLY A 276 -38.70 -11.16 1.50
CA GLY A 276 -39.29 -12.15 2.41
C GLY A 276 -40.81 -12.10 2.50
N PHE A 277 -41.51 -11.84 1.40
CA PHE A 277 -42.97 -12.00 1.32
C PHE A 277 -43.35 -13.24 0.53
N ASN A 278 -44.49 -13.85 0.88
CA ASN A 278 -45.10 -14.87 0.06
C ASN A 278 -45.92 -14.24 -1.07
N VAL A 279 -45.88 -14.87 -2.23
CA VAL A 279 -46.50 -14.38 -3.47
C VAL A 279 -47.14 -15.56 -4.19
N CYS A 280 -48.32 -15.35 -4.76
CA CYS A 280 -49.05 -16.38 -5.49
C CYS A 280 -49.62 -15.81 -6.79
N ILE A 281 -49.14 -16.30 -7.94
CA ILE A 281 -49.61 -15.90 -9.28
C ILE A 281 -50.32 -17.09 -9.91
N PHE A 282 -51.62 -16.95 -10.17
CA PHE A 282 -52.46 -17.94 -10.83
C PHE A 282 -52.68 -17.58 -12.30
N ALA A 283 -52.68 -18.56 -13.21
CA ALA A 283 -53.34 -18.45 -14.51
C ALA A 283 -54.67 -19.21 -14.49
N TYR A 284 -55.77 -18.53 -14.81
CA TYR A 284 -57.13 -19.07 -14.76
C TYR A 284 -57.85 -18.92 -16.11
N GLY A 285 -58.70 -19.90 -16.46
CA GLY A 285 -59.54 -19.85 -17.66
C GLY A 285 -59.86 -21.24 -18.22
N GLN A 286 -60.69 -21.28 -19.26
CA GLN A 286 -61.02 -22.54 -19.95
C GLN A 286 -59.78 -23.19 -20.59
N THR A 287 -59.86 -24.47 -20.94
CA THR A 287 -58.87 -25.09 -21.83
C THR A 287 -58.79 -24.36 -23.18
N GLY A 288 -57.58 -24.23 -23.73
CA GLY A 288 -57.31 -23.48 -24.96
C GLY A 288 -57.27 -21.94 -24.83
N SER A 289 -57.34 -21.36 -23.62
CA SER A 289 -57.37 -19.88 -23.45
C SER A 289 -56.00 -19.18 -23.35
N GLY A 290 -54.89 -19.89 -23.14
CA GLY A 290 -53.54 -19.29 -23.03
C GLY A 290 -52.89 -19.34 -21.63
N LYS A 291 -53.44 -20.08 -20.67
CA LYS A 291 -52.87 -20.26 -19.32
C LYS A 291 -51.40 -20.71 -19.36
N THR A 292 -51.14 -21.91 -19.87
CA THR A 292 -49.81 -22.51 -19.96
C THR A 292 -48.86 -21.71 -20.85
N TYR A 293 -49.36 -21.03 -21.91
CA TYR A 293 -48.56 -20.06 -22.67
C TYR A 293 -48.11 -18.88 -21.81
N THR A 294 -48.95 -18.34 -20.93
CA THR A 294 -48.56 -17.22 -20.07
C THR A 294 -47.62 -17.65 -18.94
N MET A 295 -47.78 -18.87 -18.40
CA MET A 295 -46.95 -19.37 -17.30
C MET A 295 -45.63 -19.96 -17.81
N GLU A 296 -45.66 -20.93 -18.72
CA GLU A 296 -44.48 -21.64 -19.23
C GLU A 296 -43.95 -20.98 -20.53
N GLY A 297 -44.84 -20.67 -21.48
CA GLY A 297 -44.49 -20.05 -22.77
C GLY A 297 -43.94 -21.03 -23.80
N VAL A 298 -43.04 -20.55 -24.66
CA VAL A 298 -42.24 -21.36 -25.58
C VAL A 298 -40.75 -21.02 -25.38
N PRO A 299 -39.79 -21.88 -25.75
CA PRO A 299 -38.36 -21.63 -25.49
C PRO A 299 -37.84 -20.29 -26.03
N GLU A 300 -38.42 -19.82 -27.14
CA GLU A 300 -38.07 -18.56 -27.81
C GLU A 300 -38.75 -17.33 -27.19
N ASP A 301 -39.94 -17.49 -26.60
CA ASP A 301 -40.68 -16.44 -25.88
C ASP A 301 -41.28 -17.00 -24.57
N PRO A 302 -40.45 -17.13 -23.52
CA PRO A 302 -40.84 -17.84 -22.30
C PRO A 302 -41.87 -17.06 -21.48
N GLY A 303 -42.64 -17.80 -20.68
CA GLY A 303 -43.67 -17.25 -19.81
C GLY A 303 -43.15 -16.71 -18.48
N ILE A 304 -44.07 -16.39 -17.57
CA ILE A 304 -43.80 -15.86 -16.24
C ILE A 304 -42.84 -16.77 -15.45
N ASN A 305 -42.92 -18.10 -15.58
CA ASN A 305 -42.14 -19.06 -14.80
C ASN A 305 -40.62 -18.88 -14.99
N GLN A 306 -40.13 -18.98 -16.23
CA GLN A 306 -38.69 -18.87 -16.50
C GLN A 306 -38.21 -17.42 -16.40
N ARG A 307 -39.04 -16.44 -16.77
CA ARG A 307 -38.72 -15.00 -16.60
C ARG A 307 -38.59 -14.62 -15.12
N ALA A 308 -39.46 -15.13 -14.24
CA ALA A 308 -39.39 -14.89 -12.80
C ALA A 308 -38.12 -15.49 -12.17
N LEU A 309 -37.76 -16.74 -12.50
CA LEU A 309 -36.53 -17.35 -12.00
C LEU A 309 -35.27 -16.60 -12.48
N ARG A 310 -35.22 -16.18 -13.75
CA ARG A 310 -34.11 -15.36 -14.28
C ARG A 310 -34.00 -14.02 -13.54
N LEU A 311 -35.12 -13.34 -13.27
CA LEU A 311 -35.16 -12.07 -12.53
C LEU A 311 -34.71 -12.21 -11.07
N LEU A 312 -35.21 -13.24 -10.36
CA LEU A 312 -34.80 -13.52 -8.99
C LEU A 312 -33.29 -13.80 -8.92
N PHE A 313 -32.75 -14.56 -9.88
CA PHE A 313 -31.33 -14.85 -9.96
C PHE A 313 -30.46 -13.59 -10.21
N SER A 314 -30.87 -12.71 -11.14
CA SER A 314 -30.13 -11.46 -11.38
C SER A 314 -30.15 -10.51 -10.18
N GLU A 315 -31.31 -10.35 -9.51
CA GLU A 315 -31.43 -9.50 -8.31
C GLU A 315 -30.63 -10.06 -7.11
N VAL A 316 -30.51 -11.39 -7.00
CA VAL A 316 -29.67 -12.07 -6.01
C VAL A 316 -28.18 -11.83 -6.30
N LEU A 317 -27.75 -11.93 -7.57
CA LEU A 317 -26.36 -11.67 -7.95
C LEU A 317 -25.95 -10.21 -7.71
N GLU A 318 -26.83 -9.24 -7.97
CA GLU A 318 -26.56 -7.81 -7.70
C GLU A 318 -26.38 -7.54 -6.19
N LYS A 319 -27.16 -8.21 -5.34
CA LYS A 319 -27.14 -8.03 -3.87
C LYS A 319 -26.06 -8.86 -3.15
N LYS A 320 -25.33 -9.71 -3.89
CA LYS A 320 -24.31 -10.64 -3.37
C LYS A 320 -23.21 -10.04 -2.47
N PRO A 321 -22.80 -8.76 -2.59
CA PRO A 321 -21.82 -8.17 -1.67
C PRO A 321 -22.31 -8.02 -0.21
N ASP A 322 -23.62 -7.83 -0.01
CA ASP A 322 -24.24 -7.62 1.31
C ASP A 322 -25.01 -8.86 1.79
N TRP A 323 -25.55 -9.66 0.86
CA TRP A 323 -26.48 -10.75 1.11
C TRP A 323 -25.98 -12.08 0.53
N ASP A 324 -26.00 -13.12 1.36
CA ASP A 324 -26.02 -14.50 0.91
C ASP A 324 -27.49 -14.92 0.67
N TYR A 325 -27.78 -15.54 -0.47
CA TYR A 325 -29.13 -15.98 -0.84
C TYR A 325 -29.09 -17.39 -1.40
N LYS A 326 -30.03 -18.23 -0.96
CA LYS A 326 -30.32 -19.53 -1.55
C LYS A 326 -31.68 -19.50 -2.24
N ILE A 327 -31.72 -19.92 -3.51
CA ILE A 327 -32.96 -20.18 -4.25
C ILE A 327 -33.15 -21.70 -4.33
N THR A 328 -34.27 -22.21 -3.83
CA THR A 328 -34.72 -23.59 -4.09
C THR A 328 -36.03 -23.60 -4.88
N VAL A 329 -36.20 -24.62 -5.71
CA VAL A 329 -37.35 -24.78 -6.61
C VAL A 329 -37.92 -26.18 -6.48
N SER A 330 -39.24 -26.25 -6.32
CA SER A 330 -40.03 -27.47 -6.34
C SER A 330 -41.13 -27.36 -7.39
N MET A 331 -41.48 -28.47 -8.04
CA MET A 331 -42.59 -28.51 -8.99
C MET A 331 -43.57 -29.63 -8.63
N VAL A 332 -44.85 -29.27 -8.48
CA VAL A 332 -45.93 -30.12 -7.97
C VAL A 332 -47.06 -30.17 -8.99
N GLU A 333 -47.56 -31.37 -9.27
CA GLU A 333 -48.85 -31.57 -9.93
C GLU A 333 -49.92 -31.89 -8.88
N ILE A 334 -51.07 -31.21 -8.94
CA ILE A 334 -52.27 -31.57 -8.18
C ILE A 334 -53.30 -32.12 -9.17
N TYR A 335 -53.47 -33.43 -9.16
CA TYR A 335 -54.46 -34.15 -9.95
C TYR A 335 -55.34 -35.00 -9.05
N ASN A 336 -56.66 -34.94 -9.25
CA ASN A 336 -57.64 -35.72 -8.48
C ASN A 336 -57.43 -35.64 -6.94
N GLU A 337 -57.19 -34.42 -6.41
CA GLU A 337 -56.90 -34.13 -4.99
C GLU A 337 -55.71 -34.92 -4.39
N THR A 338 -54.78 -35.35 -5.25
CA THR A 338 -53.50 -35.99 -4.89
C THR A 338 -52.35 -35.10 -5.35
N LEU A 339 -51.29 -34.99 -4.53
CA LEU A 339 -50.07 -34.28 -4.88
C LEU A 339 -49.08 -35.28 -5.51
N ARG A 340 -48.39 -34.85 -6.59
CA ARG A 340 -47.33 -35.60 -7.26
C ARG A 340 -46.08 -34.73 -7.41
N ASN A 341 -44.93 -35.30 -7.10
CA ASN A 341 -43.63 -34.68 -7.34
C ASN A 341 -43.31 -34.70 -8.85
N LEU A 342 -42.97 -33.56 -9.45
CA LEU A 342 -42.52 -33.48 -10.84
C LEU A 342 -40.99 -33.36 -10.98
N LEU A 343 -40.25 -33.21 -9.88
CA LEU A 343 -38.78 -33.14 -9.85
C LEU A 343 -38.15 -34.31 -9.05
N GLY A 344 -38.90 -35.36 -8.74
CA GLY A 344 -38.44 -36.52 -7.98
C GLY A 344 -38.41 -37.80 -8.80
N ASP A 345 -37.49 -38.71 -8.47
CA ASP A 345 -37.25 -39.95 -9.22
C ASP A 345 -38.44 -40.93 -9.17
N ASN A 346 -39.31 -40.83 -8.15
CA ASN A 346 -40.47 -41.69 -7.96
C ASN A 346 -41.80 -40.93 -8.16
N PRO A 347 -42.37 -40.89 -9.38
CA PRO A 347 -43.63 -40.20 -9.65
C PRO A 347 -44.86 -40.83 -8.97
N ASN A 348 -44.72 -42.00 -8.33
CA ASN A 348 -45.81 -42.69 -7.62
C ASN A 348 -45.77 -42.47 -6.09
N GLU A 349 -44.83 -41.67 -5.57
CA GLU A 349 -44.78 -41.33 -4.14
C GLU A 349 -45.99 -40.48 -3.72
N LYS A 350 -46.67 -40.91 -2.65
CA LYS A 350 -47.86 -40.22 -2.14
C LYS A 350 -47.49 -39.08 -1.20
N LEU A 351 -47.37 -37.89 -1.76
CA LEU A 351 -47.13 -36.66 -1.02
C LEU A 351 -48.38 -36.20 -0.23
N ASP A 352 -48.15 -35.61 0.94
CA ASP A 352 -49.19 -35.07 1.83
C ASP A 352 -48.73 -33.74 2.46
N ILE A 353 -49.68 -32.85 2.79
CA ILE A 353 -49.41 -31.50 3.28
C ILE A 353 -49.37 -31.52 4.81
N LYS A 354 -48.29 -31.01 5.41
CA LYS A 354 -48.09 -30.99 6.88
C LYS A 354 -47.66 -29.61 7.36
N MET A 355 -47.88 -29.32 8.65
CA MET A 355 -47.31 -28.13 9.30
C MET A 355 -45.84 -28.37 9.65
N CYS A 356 -45.00 -27.35 9.46
CA CYS A 356 -43.58 -27.39 9.76
C CYS A 356 -43.33 -27.71 11.25
N PRO A 357 -42.37 -28.59 11.58
CA PRO A 357 -42.07 -28.97 12.96
C PRO A 357 -41.27 -27.91 13.74
N ASP A 358 -40.86 -26.83 13.08
CA ASP A 358 -40.09 -25.71 13.63
C ASP A 358 -40.93 -24.74 14.50
N GLY A 359 -42.25 -24.93 14.56
CA GLY A 359 -43.17 -24.04 15.27
C GLY A 359 -43.54 -22.76 14.52
N SER A 360 -43.10 -22.59 13.27
CA SER A 360 -43.45 -21.43 12.43
C SER A 360 -44.94 -21.36 12.05
N GLY A 361 -45.65 -22.49 12.15
CA GLY A 361 -47.03 -22.64 11.69
C GLY A 361 -47.19 -22.76 10.17
N GLN A 362 -46.10 -22.64 9.41
CA GLN A 362 -46.11 -22.78 7.96
C GLN A 362 -46.44 -24.22 7.51
N LEU A 363 -46.81 -24.36 6.25
CA LEU A 363 -47.03 -25.62 5.58
C LEU A 363 -45.85 -26.00 4.66
N TYR A 364 -45.59 -27.31 4.61
CA TYR A 364 -44.65 -27.95 3.71
C TYR A 364 -45.17 -29.33 3.27
N VAL A 365 -44.47 -29.94 2.31
CA VAL A 365 -44.79 -31.26 1.77
C VAL A 365 -43.55 -32.15 1.93
N PRO A 366 -43.49 -33.02 2.96
CA PRO A 366 -42.38 -33.94 3.12
C PRO A 366 -42.29 -34.90 1.92
N GLY A 367 -41.09 -35.11 1.39
CA GLY A 367 -40.86 -35.90 0.17
C GLY A 367 -40.95 -35.11 -1.14
N LEU A 368 -41.30 -33.82 -1.09
CA LEU A 368 -41.19 -32.94 -2.27
C LEU A 368 -39.71 -32.59 -2.51
N THR A 369 -39.24 -32.75 -3.75
CA THR A 369 -37.87 -32.39 -4.13
C THR A 369 -37.68 -30.87 -4.13
N GLU A 370 -36.66 -30.39 -3.42
CA GLU A 370 -36.13 -29.02 -3.55
C GLU A 370 -34.84 -29.03 -4.39
N PHE A 371 -34.93 -28.60 -5.64
CA PHE A 371 -33.76 -28.38 -6.48
C PHE A 371 -33.13 -27.02 -6.15
N THR A 372 -31.83 -26.97 -5.84
CA THR A 372 -31.14 -25.68 -5.61
C THR A 372 -30.67 -25.12 -6.95
N VAL A 373 -30.96 -23.84 -7.23
CA VAL A 373 -30.64 -23.19 -8.51
C VAL A 373 -29.44 -22.27 -8.33
N GLU A 374 -28.32 -22.60 -8.96
CA GLU A 374 -27.07 -21.85 -8.88
C GLU A 374 -26.68 -21.17 -10.21
N SER A 375 -27.32 -21.56 -11.34
CA SER A 375 -27.12 -20.93 -12.65
C SER A 375 -28.38 -20.88 -13.53
N VAL A 376 -28.29 -20.25 -14.70
CA VAL A 376 -29.39 -20.21 -15.70
C VAL A 376 -29.59 -21.58 -16.35
N GLU A 377 -28.53 -22.38 -16.46
CA GLU A 377 -28.59 -23.77 -16.92
C GLU A 377 -29.36 -24.65 -15.93
N ASP A 378 -29.27 -24.39 -14.62
CA ASP A 378 -30.09 -25.07 -13.61
C ASP A 378 -31.58 -24.75 -13.74
N ILE A 379 -31.92 -23.48 -14.03
CA ILE A 379 -33.30 -23.07 -14.32
C ILE A 379 -33.85 -23.93 -15.47
N ASN A 380 -33.06 -24.12 -16.54
CA ASN A 380 -33.47 -24.93 -17.69
C ASN A 380 -33.65 -26.42 -17.32
N LYS A 381 -32.67 -27.03 -16.62
CA LYS A 381 -32.76 -28.44 -16.16
C LYS A 381 -34.03 -28.71 -15.34
N VAL A 382 -34.43 -27.78 -14.47
CA VAL A 382 -35.65 -27.89 -13.66
C VAL A 382 -36.90 -27.92 -14.55
N PHE A 383 -36.99 -27.07 -15.57
CA PHE A 383 -38.09 -27.13 -16.53
C PHE A 383 -38.05 -28.39 -17.38
N ASP A 384 -36.90 -28.78 -17.94
CA ASP A 384 -36.76 -29.97 -18.79
C ASP A 384 -37.21 -31.25 -18.05
N LEU A 385 -36.74 -31.44 -16.82
CA LEU A 385 -37.14 -32.56 -15.94
C LEU A 385 -38.65 -32.51 -15.61
N GLY A 386 -39.14 -31.33 -15.22
CA GLY A 386 -40.55 -31.12 -14.88
C GLY A 386 -41.49 -31.38 -16.06
N HIS A 387 -41.15 -30.89 -17.25
CA HIS A 387 -41.89 -31.12 -18.49
C HIS A 387 -41.86 -32.60 -18.89
N MET A 388 -40.70 -33.27 -18.82
CA MET A 388 -40.59 -34.71 -19.12
C MET A 388 -41.47 -35.55 -18.19
N ASN A 389 -41.46 -35.26 -16.89
CA ASN A 389 -42.28 -35.97 -15.91
C ASN A 389 -43.78 -35.68 -16.07
N ARG A 390 -44.17 -34.44 -16.39
CA ARG A 390 -45.57 -34.06 -16.71
C ARG A 390 -46.04 -34.73 -18.01
N ALA A 391 -45.23 -34.75 -19.06
CA ALA A 391 -45.56 -35.40 -20.34
C ALA A 391 -45.67 -36.93 -20.24
N THR A 392 -44.86 -37.56 -19.38
CA THR A 392 -44.93 -39.00 -19.07
C THR A 392 -46.20 -39.36 -18.27
N ALA A 393 -46.83 -38.38 -17.61
CA ALA A 393 -48.19 -38.52 -17.09
C ALA A 393 -49.24 -38.49 -18.23
N CYS A 394 -49.18 -37.46 -19.10
CA CYS A 394 -50.12 -37.27 -20.21
C CYS A 394 -50.25 -38.50 -21.12
N THR A 395 -49.12 -39.10 -21.49
CA THR A 395 -49.08 -40.23 -22.44
C THR A 395 -49.80 -41.49 -21.96
N ASN A 396 -50.04 -41.65 -20.65
CA ASN A 396 -50.72 -42.82 -20.10
C ASN A 396 -52.26 -42.74 -20.15
N LEU A 397 -52.89 -41.55 -20.10
CA LEU A 397 -54.36 -41.41 -20.07
C LEU A 397 -54.86 -39.98 -20.37
N ASN A 398 -54.96 -39.62 -21.66
CA ASN A 398 -55.55 -38.38 -22.21
C ASN A 398 -54.74 -37.07 -21.98
N GLU A 399 -55.28 -35.97 -22.51
CA GLU A 399 -54.78 -34.59 -22.51
C GLU A 399 -54.70 -33.95 -21.09
N HIS A 400 -53.81 -34.50 -20.26
CA HIS A 400 -53.77 -34.29 -18.79
C HIS A 400 -53.52 -32.84 -18.34
N SER A 401 -52.80 -32.03 -19.13
CA SER A 401 -52.49 -30.63 -18.79
C SER A 401 -53.74 -29.76 -18.61
N SER A 402 -54.86 -30.12 -19.25
CA SER A 402 -56.18 -29.48 -19.03
C SER A 402 -56.83 -29.83 -17.68
N ARG A 403 -56.36 -30.88 -17.00
CA ARG A 403 -57.06 -31.58 -15.90
C ARG A 403 -56.31 -31.59 -14.57
N SER A 404 -55.04 -31.22 -14.58
CA SER A 404 -54.16 -31.05 -13.43
C SER A 404 -53.91 -29.56 -13.14
N HIS A 405 -53.73 -29.17 -11.89
CA HIS A 405 -53.04 -27.90 -11.58
C HIS A 405 -51.54 -28.16 -11.50
N ALA A 406 -50.72 -27.34 -12.16
CA ALA A 406 -49.27 -27.38 -12.01
C ALA A 406 -48.79 -26.17 -11.21
N LEU A 407 -47.95 -26.42 -10.21
CA LEU A 407 -47.39 -25.40 -9.32
C LEU A 407 -45.86 -25.45 -9.40
N LEU A 408 -45.25 -24.33 -9.75
CA LEU A 408 -43.83 -24.07 -9.51
C LEU A 408 -43.70 -23.26 -8.22
N ILE A 409 -43.01 -23.81 -7.23
CA ILE A 409 -42.80 -23.21 -5.92
C ILE A 409 -41.32 -22.84 -5.83
N VAL A 410 -41.02 -21.54 -5.72
CA VAL A 410 -39.66 -21.01 -5.59
C VAL A 410 -39.51 -20.41 -4.21
N THR A 411 -38.61 -20.95 -3.39
CA THR A 411 -38.27 -20.42 -2.07
C THR A 411 -36.99 -19.60 -2.18
N VAL A 412 -37.06 -18.32 -1.78
CA VAL A 412 -35.90 -17.44 -1.70
C VAL A 412 -35.59 -17.19 -0.23
N ALA A 413 -34.48 -17.74 0.27
CA ALA A 413 -33.99 -17.54 1.62
C ALA A 413 -32.74 -16.65 1.59
N GLY A 414 -32.73 -15.58 2.38
CA GLY A 414 -31.65 -14.59 2.41
C GLY A 414 -31.06 -14.38 3.81
N PHE A 415 -29.75 -14.15 3.87
CA PHE A 415 -29.02 -13.73 5.06
C PHE A 415 -28.09 -12.56 4.73
N ASN A 416 -28.33 -11.42 5.36
CA ASN A 416 -27.50 -10.24 5.18
C ASN A 416 -26.34 -10.22 6.19
N SER A 417 -25.11 -10.27 5.69
CA SER A 417 -23.91 -10.40 6.53
C SER A 417 -23.53 -9.09 7.24
N SER A 418 -23.82 -7.93 6.65
CA SER A 418 -23.49 -6.61 7.21
C SER A 418 -24.48 -6.15 8.30
N THR A 419 -25.67 -6.74 8.38
CA THR A 419 -26.74 -6.38 9.34
C THR A 419 -27.17 -7.49 10.28
N GLY A 420 -26.96 -8.77 9.91
CA GLY A 420 -27.45 -9.96 10.61
C GLY A 420 -28.89 -10.36 10.27
N HIS A 421 -29.56 -9.66 9.36
CA HIS A 421 -30.97 -9.85 9.02
C HIS A 421 -31.21 -11.13 8.19
N ARG A 422 -32.36 -11.79 8.37
CA ARG A 422 -32.79 -12.95 7.55
C ARG A 422 -34.11 -12.67 6.84
N THR A 423 -34.24 -13.13 5.60
CA THR A 423 -35.50 -13.12 4.82
C THR A 423 -35.82 -14.53 4.32
N SER A 424 -37.11 -14.80 4.11
CA SER A 424 -37.59 -16.05 3.51
C SER A 424 -38.94 -15.76 2.84
N GLY A 425 -39.04 -15.94 1.53
CA GLY A 425 -40.28 -15.72 0.77
C GLY A 425 -40.54 -16.84 -0.23
N LYS A 426 -41.80 -17.27 -0.34
CA LYS A 426 -42.25 -18.30 -1.30
C LYS A 426 -43.00 -17.65 -2.47
N LEU A 427 -42.47 -17.79 -3.69
CA LEU A 427 -43.19 -17.49 -4.93
C LEU A 427 -43.88 -18.76 -5.43
N ASN A 428 -45.19 -18.71 -5.60
CA ASN A 428 -45.98 -19.81 -6.14
C ASN A 428 -46.53 -19.38 -7.50
N LEU A 429 -46.17 -20.09 -8.56
CA LEU A 429 -46.63 -19.84 -9.92
C LEU A 429 -47.50 -21.02 -10.36
N VAL A 430 -48.78 -20.76 -10.58
CA VAL A 430 -49.83 -21.80 -10.66
C VAL A 430 -50.55 -21.76 -12.02
N ASP A 431 -50.31 -22.78 -12.84
CA ASP A 431 -51.12 -23.07 -14.03
C ASP A 431 -52.32 -23.93 -13.59
N LEU A 432 -53.51 -23.31 -13.45
CA LEU A 432 -54.71 -24.01 -12.99
C LEU A 432 -55.29 -24.91 -14.08
N ALA A 433 -56.01 -25.97 -13.70
CA ALA A 433 -56.81 -26.77 -14.61
C ALA A 433 -57.94 -25.96 -15.31
N GLY A 434 -58.50 -26.50 -16.39
CA GLY A 434 -59.60 -25.89 -17.16
C GLY A 434 -60.88 -25.64 -16.34
N SER A 435 -61.47 -24.45 -16.51
CA SER A 435 -62.71 -24.04 -15.83
C SER A 435 -64.02 -24.36 -16.58
N GLU A 436 -63.96 -25.23 -17.58
CA GLU A 436 -65.11 -25.74 -18.31
C GLU A 436 -66.13 -26.51 -17.42
N ARG A 437 -67.41 -26.38 -17.77
CA ARG A 437 -68.52 -26.96 -16.98
C ARG A 437 -68.79 -28.40 -17.41
N ILE A 438 -68.72 -29.33 -16.44
CA ILE A 438 -69.04 -30.77 -16.57
C ILE A 438 -70.34 -31.03 -17.34
N ALA A 439 -71.38 -30.22 -17.11
CA ALA A 439 -72.71 -30.41 -17.69
C ALA A 439 -72.79 -30.37 -19.23
N LYS A 440 -71.72 -29.98 -19.94
CA LYS A 440 -71.62 -30.05 -21.40
C LYS A 440 -70.64 -31.12 -21.92
N SER A 441 -69.87 -31.80 -21.06
CA SER A 441 -68.78 -32.67 -21.51
C SER A 441 -69.19 -34.12 -21.82
N GLY A 442 -70.41 -34.54 -21.44
CA GLY A 442 -70.85 -35.93 -21.58
C GLY A 442 -69.99 -36.94 -20.81
N ALA A 443 -69.24 -36.50 -19.80
CA ALA A 443 -68.28 -37.35 -19.10
C ALA A 443 -68.96 -38.33 -18.15
N GLU A 444 -68.67 -39.62 -18.32
CA GLU A 444 -69.13 -40.71 -17.46
C GLU A 444 -68.00 -41.34 -16.62
N GLY A 445 -68.35 -42.19 -15.66
CA GLY A 445 -67.42 -43.05 -14.94
C GLY A 445 -66.27 -42.31 -14.24
N SER A 446 -65.02 -42.67 -14.58
CA SER A 446 -63.81 -42.06 -14.01
C SER A 446 -63.63 -40.60 -14.43
N ARG A 447 -63.88 -40.28 -15.71
CA ARG A 447 -63.80 -38.90 -16.25
C ARG A 447 -64.78 -37.95 -15.55
N LEU A 448 -65.93 -38.45 -15.09
CA LEU A 448 -66.87 -37.66 -14.28
C LEU A 448 -66.28 -37.29 -12.91
N ARG A 449 -65.65 -38.23 -12.21
CA ARG A 449 -65.02 -37.98 -10.89
C ARG A 449 -63.82 -37.02 -11.00
N GLU A 450 -63.01 -37.20 -12.04
CA GLU A 450 -61.92 -36.30 -12.41
C GLU A 450 -62.43 -34.85 -12.59
N ALA A 451 -63.44 -34.66 -13.44
CA ALA A 451 -64.02 -33.34 -13.72
C ALA A 451 -64.72 -32.72 -12.49
N GLN A 452 -65.30 -33.54 -11.60
CA GLN A 452 -65.81 -33.12 -10.29
C GLN A 452 -64.69 -32.61 -9.38
N CYS A 453 -63.54 -33.29 -9.31
CA CYS A 453 -62.42 -32.86 -8.46
C CYS A 453 -61.73 -31.58 -8.97
N ILE A 454 -61.62 -31.41 -10.29
CA ILE A 454 -61.19 -30.13 -10.90
C ILE A 454 -62.12 -28.99 -10.44
N ASN A 455 -63.43 -29.14 -10.65
CA ASN A 455 -64.40 -28.10 -10.27
C ASN A 455 -64.49 -27.89 -8.75
N LYS A 456 -64.27 -28.93 -7.92
CA LYS A 456 -64.16 -28.83 -6.45
C LYS A 456 -63.02 -27.89 -6.05
N SER A 457 -61.82 -28.12 -6.58
CA SER A 457 -60.62 -27.34 -6.25
C SER A 457 -60.71 -25.88 -6.72
N LEU A 458 -61.24 -25.63 -7.93
CA LEU A 458 -61.51 -24.27 -8.42
C LEU A 458 -62.61 -23.56 -7.60
N SER A 459 -63.66 -24.27 -7.20
CA SER A 459 -64.72 -23.69 -6.35
C SER A 459 -64.20 -23.34 -4.95
N ALA A 460 -63.37 -24.21 -4.36
CA ALA A 460 -62.73 -23.96 -3.08
C ALA A 460 -61.78 -22.75 -3.13
N LEU A 461 -61.03 -22.58 -4.23
CA LEU A 461 -60.18 -21.40 -4.44
C LEU A 461 -60.98 -20.11 -4.51
N GLY A 462 -62.11 -20.11 -5.22
CA GLY A 462 -63.06 -18.99 -5.21
C GLY A 462 -63.55 -18.68 -3.80
N ASP A 463 -64.08 -19.69 -3.09
CA ASP A 463 -64.64 -19.51 -1.74
C ASP A 463 -63.59 -19.04 -0.71
N VAL A 464 -62.33 -19.41 -0.89
CA VAL A 464 -61.19 -18.88 -0.11
C VAL A 464 -60.91 -17.41 -0.45
N ILE A 465 -60.79 -17.04 -1.73
CA ILE A 465 -60.50 -15.65 -2.15
C ILE A 465 -61.63 -14.71 -1.72
N ASN A 466 -62.89 -15.15 -1.83
CA ASN A 466 -64.05 -14.38 -1.38
C ASN A 466 -64.04 -14.20 0.15
N ALA A 467 -63.75 -15.26 0.91
CA ALA A 467 -63.63 -15.18 2.37
C ALA A 467 -62.53 -14.22 2.82
N LEU A 468 -61.42 -14.14 2.07
CA LEU A 468 -60.33 -13.17 2.30
C LEU A 468 -60.75 -11.74 1.95
N ARG A 469 -61.34 -11.50 0.76
CA ARG A 469 -61.81 -10.18 0.30
C ARG A 469 -62.85 -9.58 1.24
N SER A 470 -63.82 -10.40 1.68
CA SER A 470 -64.86 -10.03 2.63
C SER A 470 -64.45 -10.17 4.11
N LYS A 471 -63.18 -10.51 4.39
CA LYS A 471 -62.58 -10.57 5.74
C LYS A 471 -63.35 -11.43 6.75
N HIS A 472 -63.80 -12.61 6.32
CA HIS A 472 -64.45 -13.58 7.21
C HIS A 472 -63.46 -14.12 8.25
N SER A 473 -63.95 -14.38 9.47
CA SER A 473 -63.15 -14.92 10.58
C SER A 473 -62.65 -16.36 10.36
N HIS A 474 -63.28 -17.10 9.45
CA HIS A 474 -62.87 -18.45 9.05
C HIS A 474 -62.78 -18.53 7.52
N VAL A 475 -61.59 -18.85 7.01
CA VAL A 475 -61.31 -19.04 5.58
C VAL A 475 -61.14 -20.54 5.29
N PRO A 476 -61.88 -21.13 4.35
CA PRO A 476 -62.02 -22.59 4.24
C PRO A 476 -60.88 -23.27 3.46
N PHE A 477 -59.61 -22.95 3.79
CA PHE A 477 -58.42 -23.45 3.08
C PHE A 477 -58.37 -24.97 2.91
N ARG A 478 -58.88 -25.74 3.89
CA ARG A 478 -58.87 -27.22 3.88
C ARG A 478 -59.88 -27.86 2.90
N ASN A 479 -60.71 -27.09 2.20
CA ASN A 479 -61.71 -27.63 1.27
C ASN A 479 -61.10 -28.30 0.03
N SER A 480 -59.87 -27.94 -0.37
CA SER A 480 -59.12 -28.63 -1.43
C SER A 480 -57.63 -28.74 -1.10
N ARG A 481 -56.90 -29.63 -1.79
CA ARG A 481 -55.44 -29.71 -1.65
C ARG A 481 -54.73 -28.45 -2.14
N LEU A 482 -55.22 -27.87 -3.23
CA LEU A 482 -54.70 -26.62 -3.81
C LEU A 482 -54.77 -25.46 -2.81
N THR A 483 -55.95 -25.23 -2.25
CA THR A 483 -56.16 -24.14 -1.27
C THR A 483 -55.46 -24.39 0.06
N TYR A 484 -55.25 -25.65 0.45
CA TYR A 484 -54.52 -25.95 1.69
C TYR A 484 -53.02 -25.73 1.49
N LEU A 485 -52.43 -26.19 0.38
CA LEU A 485 -51.01 -25.99 0.08
C LEU A 485 -50.64 -24.50 -0.03
N LEU A 486 -51.54 -23.70 -0.61
CA LEU A 486 -51.32 -22.26 -0.82
C LEU A 486 -51.77 -21.36 0.36
N GLN A 487 -52.22 -21.93 1.48
CA GLN A 487 -52.73 -21.18 2.65
C GLN A 487 -51.80 -20.03 3.07
N ASP A 488 -50.51 -20.33 3.25
CA ASP A 488 -49.49 -19.38 3.71
C ASP A 488 -49.18 -18.28 2.69
N SER A 489 -49.57 -18.47 1.43
CA SER A 489 -49.32 -17.56 0.30
C SER A 489 -50.60 -16.86 -0.21
N LEU A 490 -51.73 -17.14 0.44
CA LEU A 490 -53.04 -16.51 0.25
C LEU A 490 -53.47 -15.68 1.47
N SER A 491 -52.74 -15.75 2.58
CA SER A 491 -53.09 -15.11 3.87
C SER A 491 -52.01 -14.16 4.39
N GLY A 492 -52.37 -13.33 5.39
CA GLY A 492 -51.46 -12.33 5.97
C GLY A 492 -51.03 -11.25 4.97
N ASP A 493 -49.75 -10.88 4.99
CA ASP A 493 -49.14 -9.89 4.08
C ASP A 493 -48.73 -10.48 2.71
N SER A 494 -49.28 -11.64 2.35
CA SER A 494 -49.06 -12.27 1.05
C SER A 494 -49.66 -11.48 -0.11
N LYS A 495 -49.03 -11.58 -1.29
CA LYS A 495 -49.42 -10.86 -2.50
C LYS A 495 -49.98 -11.85 -3.52
N THR A 496 -51.27 -11.79 -3.77
CA THR A 496 -51.97 -12.69 -4.70
C THR A 496 -52.30 -11.97 -6.02
N LEU A 497 -52.09 -12.66 -7.13
CA LEU A 497 -52.48 -12.22 -8.46
C LEU A 497 -53.23 -13.33 -9.19
N MET A 498 -54.40 -13.01 -9.72
CA MET A 498 -55.17 -13.84 -10.63
C MET A 498 -55.02 -13.31 -12.06
N MET A 499 -54.41 -14.08 -12.96
CA MET A 499 -54.29 -13.77 -14.40
C MET A 499 -55.36 -14.55 -15.18
N VAL A 500 -56.45 -13.89 -15.52
CA VAL A 500 -57.61 -14.45 -16.25
C VAL A 500 -57.33 -14.48 -17.76
N GLN A 501 -57.50 -15.62 -18.40
CA GLN A 501 -57.08 -15.88 -19.78
C GLN A 501 -58.27 -15.99 -20.74
N VAL A 502 -58.29 -15.18 -21.80
CA VAL A 502 -59.43 -14.95 -22.70
C VAL A 502 -59.16 -15.48 -24.11
N CYS A 503 -60.13 -16.21 -24.67
CA CYS A 503 -60.23 -16.45 -26.12
C CYS A 503 -61.24 -15.46 -26.72
N VAL A 504 -60.87 -14.79 -27.82
CA VAL A 504 -61.66 -13.74 -28.50
C VAL A 504 -63.00 -14.24 -29.08
N ARG A 505 -63.25 -15.56 -29.07
CA ARG A 505 -64.33 -16.23 -29.84
C ARG A 505 -65.20 -17.22 -29.06
N SER A 506 -64.88 -17.55 -27.80
CA SER A 506 -65.65 -18.49 -26.97
C SER A 506 -66.36 -17.77 -25.83
N LEU A 507 -67.68 -17.57 -25.92
CA LEU A 507 -68.46 -16.87 -24.88
C LEU A 507 -69.08 -17.81 -23.84
N ASP A 508 -69.38 -19.04 -24.24
CA ASP A 508 -70.31 -19.94 -23.53
C ASP A 508 -69.80 -20.43 -22.15
N HIS A 509 -68.53 -20.12 -21.83
CA HIS A 509 -67.85 -20.41 -20.57
C HIS A 509 -67.19 -19.18 -19.91
N TRP A 510 -67.21 -18.00 -20.57
CA TRP A 510 -66.74 -16.75 -20.00
C TRP A 510 -67.52 -16.37 -18.73
N VAL A 511 -68.85 -16.50 -18.81
CA VAL A 511 -69.73 -16.38 -17.65
C VAL A 511 -69.78 -17.70 -16.87
N SER A 512 -68.63 -18.15 -16.36
CA SER A 512 -68.57 -19.12 -15.27
C SER A 512 -68.82 -18.40 -13.94
N ARG A 513 -69.59 -19.02 -13.03
CA ARG A 513 -70.13 -18.35 -11.82
C ARG A 513 -69.07 -17.70 -10.94
N VAL A 514 -67.85 -18.24 -11.00
CA VAL A 514 -66.61 -17.73 -10.40
C VAL A 514 -66.43 -16.22 -10.62
N VAL A 515 -66.58 -15.74 -11.86
CA VAL A 515 -66.22 -14.37 -12.25
C VAL A 515 -67.34 -13.34 -11.97
N MET A 516 -68.62 -13.73 -12.11
CA MET A 516 -69.76 -12.80 -11.94
C MET A 516 -70.59 -12.98 -10.66
N GLU A 517 -70.81 -14.20 -10.18
CA GLU A 517 -71.77 -14.47 -9.10
C GLU A 517 -71.13 -14.59 -7.71
N ARG A 518 -69.79 -14.62 -7.62
CA ARG A 518 -69.09 -14.90 -6.36
C ARG A 518 -68.07 -13.86 -5.88
N GLY A 519 -67.73 -12.85 -6.67
CA GLY A 519 -66.88 -11.74 -6.20
C GLY A 519 -65.36 -11.94 -6.36
N LEU A 520 -64.96 -12.68 -7.40
CA LEU A 520 -63.58 -12.69 -7.90
C LEU A 520 -63.27 -11.53 -8.86
N LEU A 521 -64.30 -10.76 -9.25
CA LEU A 521 -64.25 -9.35 -9.64
C LEU A 521 -65.06 -8.55 -8.61
#